data_AF-A0A7V6HHK5-F1
#
_entry.id   AF-A0A7V6HHK5-F1
#
_cell.length_a   1.000
_cell.length_b   1.000
_cell.length_c   1.000
_cell.angle_alpha   90.00
_cell.angle_beta   90.00
_cell.angle_gamma   90.00
#
_symmetry.space_group_name_H-M   'P 1'
#
loop_
_entity.id
_entity.type
_entity.pdbx_description
1 polymer ?
#
loop_
_entity_poly.entity_id
_entity_poly.type
_entity_poly.pdbx_seq_one_letter_code
_entity_poly.pdbx_strand_id
1 'polypeptide(L)'
;MPAPDAAFWVDASDADSLTKDGDGNITRWNDTRGNGYPYATTWLDAPVYLTNALNGLPTVDFGAQGATRCLQWSEEIAGIQAVFWVIGSQEGGGSLLGRSPAGTAGNFICGFDALRGGNDYVSRENGLIGIIEKSGENLWVNGQVVTMSGAGLSGDYDMVATTLDGSRDFRASAFGRVNGQPDRYQGGQRLCEVIVYTNALTTQQIQDTQAYLHKKWFGRDMPGYGAGKVDLLTTASGANARIGQAGAQPIEARYVTHGGNLAVMAGSTVKVKADEALPKLTLEDGAKVVLKARKIPPAPALEGNILWLDASREEDFIFGDGAVVNTWRNRGGGSVQTVTTGSVKPVRMQDEQGR
;
A
#
# COMPACT_ATOMS: atom_id res chain seq x y z
N MET A 1 -4.24 2.15 2.39
CA MET A 1 -4.80 3.48 2.10
C MET A 1 -3.63 4.38 1.72
N PRO A 2 -3.83 5.38 0.86
CA PRO A 2 -2.76 6.33 0.55
C PRO A 2 -2.37 7.13 1.80
N ALA A 3 -1.25 7.85 1.71
CA ALA A 3 -0.81 8.74 2.78
C ALA A 3 -1.89 9.77 3.14
N PRO A 4 -1.97 10.19 4.42
CA PRO A 4 -2.91 11.23 4.84
C PRO A 4 -2.54 12.60 4.28
N ASP A 5 -3.47 13.55 4.41
CA ASP A 5 -3.25 14.98 4.15
C ASP A 5 -2.92 15.36 2.70
N ALA A 6 -3.54 14.66 1.73
CA ALA A 6 -3.47 15.09 0.33
C ALA A 6 -3.93 16.55 0.17
N ALA A 7 -3.32 17.30 -0.74
CA ALA A 7 -3.82 18.60 -1.16
C ALA A 7 -4.99 18.45 -2.14
N PHE A 8 -4.91 17.47 -3.06
CA PHE A 8 -5.98 17.14 -4.00
C PHE A 8 -5.93 15.66 -4.38
N TRP A 9 -7.08 15.01 -4.41
CA TRP A 9 -7.20 13.57 -4.69
C TRP A 9 -8.43 13.28 -5.54
N VAL A 10 -8.20 12.88 -6.79
CA VAL A 10 -9.24 12.48 -7.74
C VAL A 10 -9.11 11.01 -8.13
N ASP A 11 -10.24 10.31 -8.23
CA ASP A 11 -10.34 8.88 -8.50
C ASP A 11 -11.49 8.60 -9.49
N ALA A 12 -11.18 7.98 -10.63
CA ALA A 12 -12.16 7.75 -11.69
C ALA A 12 -13.12 6.61 -11.32
N SER A 13 -12.70 5.73 -10.41
CA SER A 13 -13.53 4.63 -9.90
C SER A 13 -14.54 5.08 -8.84
N ASP A 14 -14.36 6.26 -8.27
CA ASP A 14 -15.36 6.91 -7.42
C ASP A 14 -16.39 7.64 -8.30
N ALA A 15 -17.41 6.91 -8.73
CA ALA A 15 -18.45 7.44 -9.62
C ALA A 15 -19.23 8.62 -9.02
N ASP A 16 -19.35 8.68 -7.69
CA ASP A 16 -20.07 9.75 -6.99
C ASP A 16 -19.27 11.07 -7.00
N SER A 17 -17.95 11.00 -7.21
CA SER A 17 -17.09 12.17 -7.38
C SER A 17 -17.23 12.84 -8.76
N LEU A 18 -17.84 12.17 -9.74
CA LEU A 18 -17.90 12.62 -11.13
C LEU A 18 -19.27 13.18 -11.50
N THR A 19 -19.30 14.39 -12.07
CA THR A 19 -20.47 14.91 -12.78
C THR A 19 -20.28 14.76 -14.28
N LYS A 20 -21.30 14.27 -14.96
CA LYS A 20 -21.30 14.02 -16.39
C LYS A 20 -22.36 14.86 -17.11
N ASP A 21 -22.10 15.22 -18.36
CA ASP A 21 -23.12 15.78 -19.25
C ASP A 21 -24.07 14.69 -19.79
N GLY A 22 -25.01 15.08 -20.66
CA GLY A 22 -25.97 14.18 -21.28
C GLY A 22 -25.36 13.10 -22.18
N ASP A 23 -24.13 13.33 -22.66
CA ASP A 23 -23.37 12.38 -23.49
C ASP A 23 -22.45 11.49 -22.65
N GLY A 24 -22.41 11.68 -21.33
CA GLY A 24 -21.59 10.92 -20.40
C GLY A 24 -20.16 11.44 -20.24
N ASN A 25 -19.82 12.61 -20.80
CA ASN A 25 -18.51 13.23 -20.65
C ASN A 25 -18.39 13.95 -19.31
N ILE A 26 -17.19 13.96 -18.75
CA ILE A 26 -16.91 14.55 -17.43
C ILE A 26 -16.97 16.06 -17.53
N THR A 27 -17.93 16.68 -16.83
CA THR A 27 -18.03 18.12 -16.65
C THR A 27 -17.41 18.60 -15.35
N ARG A 28 -17.31 17.70 -14.36
CA ARG A 28 -16.68 17.97 -13.08
C ARG A 28 -16.13 16.69 -12.44
N TRP A 29 -14.98 16.79 -11.80
CA TRP A 29 -14.35 15.73 -11.00
C TRP A 29 -14.01 16.30 -9.62
N ASN A 30 -14.77 15.90 -8.62
CA ASN A 30 -14.57 16.33 -7.25
C ASN A 30 -13.44 15.55 -6.59
N ASP A 31 -12.81 16.17 -5.59
CA ASP A 31 -11.96 15.43 -4.66
C ASP A 31 -12.78 14.35 -3.94
N THR A 32 -12.21 13.15 -3.81
CA THR A 32 -12.84 11.98 -3.17
C THR A 32 -13.20 12.20 -1.70
N ARG A 33 -12.59 13.20 -1.05
CA ARG A 33 -12.86 13.56 0.35
C ARG A 33 -14.11 14.45 0.49
N GLY A 34 -14.67 14.92 -0.61
CA GLY A 34 -15.95 15.61 -0.66
C GLY A 34 -15.86 17.13 -0.46
N ASN A 35 -16.92 17.71 0.11
CA ASN A 35 -17.12 19.15 0.16
C ASN A 35 -16.02 19.88 0.96
N GLY A 36 -15.57 21.02 0.43
CA GLY A 36 -14.53 21.84 1.04
C GLY A 36 -13.11 21.55 0.53
N TYR A 37 -12.95 20.52 -0.30
CA TYR A 37 -11.72 20.22 -1.03
C TYR A 37 -11.77 20.71 -2.48
N PRO A 38 -10.61 20.79 -3.17
CA PRO A 38 -10.57 21.21 -4.56
C PRO A 38 -11.41 20.31 -5.48
N TYR A 39 -11.70 20.81 -6.68
CA TYR A 39 -12.34 20.04 -7.73
C TYR A 39 -11.83 20.50 -9.09
N ALA A 40 -12.06 19.72 -10.14
CA ALA A 40 -11.73 20.08 -11.51
C ALA A 40 -13.01 20.17 -12.36
N THR A 41 -13.14 21.18 -13.21
CA THR A 41 -14.25 21.37 -14.14
C THR A 41 -13.78 21.49 -15.58
N THR A 42 -14.61 21.07 -16.54
CA THR A 42 -14.30 21.23 -17.96
C THR A 42 -13.93 22.65 -18.30
N TRP A 43 -12.82 22.80 -19.02
CA TRP A 43 -12.31 24.10 -19.41
C TRP A 43 -12.46 24.35 -20.90
N LEU A 44 -12.03 23.42 -21.75
CA LEU A 44 -12.28 23.45 -23.19
C LEU A 44 -13.26 22.32 -23.52
N ASP A 45 -12.76 21.18 -24.01
CA ASP A 45 -13.60 20.02 -24.26
C ASP A 45 -13.67 19.10 -23.05
N ALA A 46 -14.83 18.48 -22.85
CA ALA A 46 -15.06 17.55 -21.75
C ALA A 46 -14.30 16.23 -21.98
N PRO A 47 -13.51 15.73 -21.02
CA PRO A 47 -12.94 14.39 -21.08
C PRO A 47 -14.02 13.31 -21.09
N VAL A 48 -13.73 12.17 -21.70
CA VAL A 48 -14.67 11.04 -21.82
C VAL A 48 -14.50 10.10 -20.64
N TYR A 49 -15.61 9.59 -20.10
CA TYR A 49 -15.57 8.52 -19.10
C TYR A 49 -15.50 7.15 -19.78
N LEU A 50 -14.37 6.44 -19.61
CA LEU A 50 -14.19 5.10 -20.17
C LEU A 50 -14.37 4.04 -19.08
N THR A 51 -15.40 3.22 -19.19
CA THR A 51 -15.63 2.08 -18.28
C THR A 51 -14.72 0.90 -18.61
N ASN A 52 -14.36 0.09 -17.60
CA ASN A 52 -13.59 -1.15 -17.76
C ASN A 52 -12.25 -0.97 -18.49
N ALA A 53 -11.59 0.16 -18.26
CA ALA A 53 -10.39 0.56 -18.98
C ALA A 53 -9.11 -0.07 -18.43
N LEU A 54 -9.04 -0.27 -17.10
CA LEU A 54 -7.89 -0.90 -16.43
C LEU A 54 -8.40 -1.88 -15.37
N ASN A 55 -8.19 -3.18 -15.60
CA ASN A 55 -8.58 -4.25 -14.67
C ASN A 55 -10.04 -4.19 -14.20
N GLY A 56 -10.97 -3.83 -15.10
CA GLY A 56 -12.39 -3.64 -14.79
C GLY A 56 -12.76 -2.31 -14.13
N LEU A 57 -11.77 -1.44 -13.87
CA LEU A 57 -11.99 -0.09 -13.33
C LEU A 57 -12.00 0.96 -14.46
N PRO A 58 -12.74 2.07 -14.27
CA PRO A 58 -12.87 3.14 -15.26
C PRO A 58 -11.67 4.11 -15.29
N THR A 59 -11.53 4.88 -16.37
CA THR A 59 -10.58 5.99 -16.49
C THR A 59 -11.24 7.23 -17.08
N VAL A 60 -10.61 8.40 -16.90
CA VAL A 60 -11.00 9.65 -17.56
C VAL A 60 -10.05 9.91 -18.73
N ASP A 61 -10.58 9.88 -19.94
CA ASP A 61 -9.83 10.00 -21.19
C ASP A 61 -9.85 11.43 -21.74
N PHE A 62 -8.68 12.05 -21.77
CA PHE A 62 -8.47 13.39 -22.32
C PHE A 62 -8.19 13.36 -23.83
N GLY A 63 -8.43 12.23 -24.50
CA GLY A 63 -8.28 12.04 -25.94
C GLY A 63 -6.82 12.10 -26.40
N ALA A 64 -6.63 12.01 -27.72
CA ALA A 64 -5.33 12.18 -28.37
C ALA A 64 -4.68 13.52 -28.00
N GLN A 65 -3.36 13.57 -28.07
CA GLN A 65 -2.65 14.84 -28.02
C GLN A 65 -3.22 15.82 -29.07
N GLY A 66 -3.59 17.03 -28.63
CA GLY A 66 -4.25 18.05 -29.43
C GLY A 66 -5.78 17.99 -29.44
N ALA A 67 -6.39 17.04 -28.73
CA ALA A 67 -7.85 16.91 -28.66
C ALA A 67 -8.53 17.95 -27.76
N THR A 68 -7.77 18.87 -27.17
CA THR A 68 -8.24 20.00 -26.34
C THR A 68 -9.09 19.63 -25.11
N ARG A 69 -9.29 18.34 -24.82
CA ARG A 69 -10.01 17.91 -23.60
C ARG A 69 -9.16 18.20 -22.38
N CYS A 70 -9.71 19.00 -21.46
CA CYS A 70 -8.99 19.42 -20.27
C CYS A 70 -9.93 19.85 -19.14
N LEU A 71 -9.43 19.71 -17.92
CA LEU A 71 -10.12 20.17 -16.71
C LEU A 71 -9.29 21.24 -16.01
N GLN A 72 -9.91 22.36 -15.67
CA GLN A 72 -9.35 23.41 -14.82
C GLN A 72 -9.69 23.12 -13.36
N TRP A 73 -8.71 23.19 -12.47
CA TRP A 73 -8.92 23.06 -11.04
C TRP A 73 -9.56 24.32 -10.47
N SER A 74 -10.35 24.16 -9.41
CA SER A 74 -11.01 25.25 -8.68
C SER A 74 -10.03 26.26 -8.08
N GLU A 75 -8.79 25.83 -7.85
CA GLU A 75 -7.69 26.66 -7.37
C GLU A 75 -6.34 26.15 -7.89
N GLU A 76 -5.33 27.02 -7.91
CA GLU A 76 -3.94 26.63 -8.13
C GLU A 76 -3.34 26.12 -6.82
N ILE A 77 -2.78 24.91 -6.86
CA ILE A 77 -2.06 24.32 -5.72
C ILE A 77 -0.58 24.66 -5.88
N ALA A 78 -0.01 25.29 -4.86
CA ALA A 78 1.39 25.69 -4.79
C ALA A 78 2.17 24.88 -3.76
N GLY A 79 3.50 24.92 -3.83
CA GLY A 79 4.36 24.16 -2.93
C GLY A 79 4.14 22.65 -2.99
N ILE A 80 3.85 22.10 -4.18
CA ILE A 80 3.68 20.65 -4.36
C ILE A 80 5.02 19.96 -4.03
N GLN A 81 4.96 18.91 -3.21
CA GLN A 81 6.12 18.15 -2.75
C GLN A 81 6.08 16.67 -3.14
N ALA A 82 4.89 16.11 -3.37
CA ALA A 82 4.77 14.76 -3.92
C ALA A 82 3.51 14.62 -4.76
N VAL A 83 3.57 13.79 -5.80
CA VAL A 83 2.40 13.47 -6.63
C VAL A 83 2.46 12.00 -7.07
N PHE A 84 1.30 11.37 -7.12
CA PHE A 84 1.11 10.00 -7.59
C PHE A 84 0.04 10.00 -8.67
N TRP A 85 0.30 9.28 -9.75
CA TRP A 85 -0.62 9.09 -10.87
C TRP A 85 -0.77 7.59 -11.14
N VAL A 86 -1.97 7.19 -11.51
CA VAL A 86 -2.18 6.04 -12.39
C VAL A 86 -2.64 6.61 -13.73
N ILE A 87 -1.76 6.54 -14.72
CA ILE A 87 -1.88 7.25 -16.00
C ILE A 87 -1.77 6.28 -17.17
N GLY A 88 -2.64 6.43 -18.16
CA GLY A 88 -2.57 5.75 -19.45
C GLY A 88 -1.94 6.64 -20.50
N SER A 89 -0.97 6.10 -21.25
CA SER A 89 -0.27 6.81 -22.32
C SER A 89 -0.64 6.33 -23.73
N GLN A 90 -1.76 5.64 -23.88
CA GLN A 90 -2.24 5.15 -25.19
C GLN A 90 -2.51 6.30 -26.19
N GLU A 91 -2.75 7.50 -25.67
CA GLU A 91 -3.02 8.73 -26.44
C GLU A 91 -1.81 9.70 -26.48
N GLY A 92 -0.63 9.25 -26.03
CA GLY A 92 0.62 10.02 -26.05
C GLY A 92 1.16 10.46 -24.68
N GLY A 93 0.50 10.09 -23.58
CA GLY A 93 0.93 10.39 -22.21
C GLY A 93 0.61 11.79 -21.70
N GLY A 94 0.46 12.79 -22.59
CA GLY A 94 0.03 14.16 -22.25
C GLY A 94 0.86 14.84 -21.14
N SER A 95 0.46 16.03 -20.70
CA SER A 95 1.08 16.65 -19.51
C SER A 95 0.61 15.96 -18.23
N LEU A 96 1.52 15.40 -17.42
CA LEU A 96 1.18 14.77 -16.14
C LEU A 96 0.35 15.70 -15.24
N LEU A 97 0.75 16.97 -15.10
CA LEU A 97 -0.08 18.03 -14.53
C LEU A 97 0.08 19.34 -15.32
N GLY A 98 -1.03 20.05 -15.40
CA GLY A 98 -1.18 21.32 -16.07
C GLY A 98 -1.13 22.53 -15.14
N ARG A 99 -0.91 23.72 -15.71
CA ARG A 99 -0.94 25.00 -15.00
C ARG A 99 -1.53 26.11 -15.88
N SER A 100 -2.24 27.05 -15.25
CA SER A 100 -2.86 28.23 -15.86
C SER A 100 -2.70 29.47 -14.97
N PRO A 101 -1.66 30.28 -15.21
CA PRO A 101 -1.86 31.54 -15.94
C PRO A 101 -1.00 31.67 -17.20
N ALA A 102 -1.36 32.62 -18.08
CA ALA A 102 -0.66 32.86 -19.35
C ALA A 102 0.86 33.07 -19.17
N GLY A 103 1.66 32.50 -20.06
CA GLY A 103 3.12 32.67 -20.08
C GLY A 103 3.89 31.88 -19.03
N THR A 104 3.24 30.96 -18.30
CA THR A 104 3.91 30.15 -17.28
C THR A 104 3.98 28.68 -17.67
N ALA A 105 5.20 28.16 -17.79
CA ALA A 105 5.44 26.74 -18.00
C ALA A 105 4.88 25.91 -16.83
N GLY A 106 4.17 24.81 -17.14
CA GLY A 106 3.83 23.79 -16.15
C GLY A 106 5.08 23.08 -15.63
N ASN A 107 5.06 22.63 -14.37
CA ASN A 107 6.22 21.96 -13.77
C ASN A 107 6.26 20.43 -14.03
N PHE A 108 5.17 19.86 -14.54
CA PHE A 108 4.96 18.40 -14.68
C PHE A 108 4.59 18.05 -16.13
N ILE A 109 5.55 18.24 -17.03
CA ILE A 109 5.37 18.06 -18.48
C ILE A 109 6.14 16.82 -18.94
N CYS A 110 5.51 15.96 -19.75
CA CYS A 110 6.21 14.91 -20.49
C CYS A 110 6.79 15.46 -21.81
N GLY A 111 7.92 14.93 -22.26
CA GLY A 111 8.48 15.26 -23.58
C GLY A 111 7.44 15.09 -24.69
N PHE A 112 7.22 16.14 -25.50
CA PHE A 112 6.33 16.11 -26.65
C PHE A 112 7.16 15.93 -27.93
N ASP A 113 7.11 14.76 -28.54
CA ASP A 113 7.94 14.38 -29.71
C ASP A 113 7.50 15.04 -31.05
N ALA A 114 6.99 16.27 -31.04
CA ALA A 114 6.45 16.89 -32.25
C ALA A 114 6.89 18.36 -32.48
N LEU A 115 8.00 18.48 -33.22
CA LEU A 115 8.19 19.37 -34.39
C LEU A 115 8.69 20.83 -34.20
N ARG A 116 10.02 20.97 -34.44
CA ARG A 116 10.72 22.00 -35.25
C ARG A 116 10.74 23.47 -34.77
N GLY A 117 11.88 23.86 -34.19
CA GLY A 117 12.55 25.12 -34.58
C GLY A 117 12.81 26.20 -33.53
N GLY A 118 12.76 25.91 -32.23
CA GLY A 118 13.08 26.88 -31.17
C GLY A 118 14.05 26.29 -30.13
N ASN A 119 15.09 27.04 -29.77
CA ASN A 119 16.25 26.53 -29.03
C ASN A 119 16.09 26.29 -27.52
N ASP A 120 14.92 26.53 -26.89
CA ASP A 120 14.85 26.61 -25.42
C ASP A 120 13.85 25.69 -24.70
N TYR A 121 13.20 24.76 -25.39
CA TYR A 121 12.29 23.78 -24.74
C TYR A 121 12.65 22.30 -25.02
N VAL A 122 13.71 22.09 -25.82
CA VAL A 122 13.94 20.87 -26.61
C VAL A 122 15.16 20.06 -26.13
N SER A 123 15.75 20.39 -24.97
CA SER A 123 16.83 19.56 -24.37
C SER A 123 16.34 18.56 -23.32
N ARG A 124 15.02 18.43 -23.14
CA ARG A 124 14.33 17.56 -22.15
C ARG A 124 13.51 16.45 -22.80
N GLU A 125 13.85 16.08 -24.03
CA GLU A 125 13.00 15.36 -24.99
C GLU A 125 12.44 14.00 -24.54
N ASN A 126 12.86 13.41 -23.42
CA ASN A 126 12.39 12.10 -22.98
C ASN A 126 12.06 12.02 -21.48
N GLY A 127 11.85 13.15 -20.79
CA GLY A 127 11.57 13.15 -19.35
C GLY A 127 10.09 13.27 -18.99
N LEU A 128 9.64 12.57 -17.95
CA LEU A 128 8.28 12.69 -17.39
C LEU A 128 8.07 14.00 -16.62
N ILE A 129 9.15 14.60 -16.10
CA ILE A 129 9.11 15.86 -15.36
C ILE A 129 10.14 16.80 -15.97
N GLY A 130 9.65 17.89 -16.58
CA GLY A 130 10.47 18.92 -17.21
C GLY A 130 11.25 19.78 -16.21
N ILE A 131 12.25 19.22 -15.54
CA ILE A 131 13.18 19.90 -14.62
C ILE A 131 14.54 19.20 -14.63
N ILE A 132 15.59 19.90 -14.18
CA ILE A 132 16.85 19.27 -13.79
C ILE A 132 16.62 18.59 -12.45
N GLU A 133 16.94 17.31 -12.36
CA GLU A 133 16.93 16.53 -11.11
C GLU A 133 17.79 17.22 -10.06
N LYS A 134 17.24 17.45 -8.87
CA LYS A 134 18.02 17.86 -7.70
C LYS A 134 18.24 16.69 -6.76
N SER A 135 19.30 16.79 -5.97
CA SER A 135 19.54 15.87 -4.85
C SER A 135 18.33 15.88 -3.91
N GLY A 136 17.82 14.70 -3.57
CA GLY A 136 16.63 14.54 -2.72
C GLY A 136 15.32 14.35 -3.47
N GLU A 137 15.32 14.48 -4.80
CA GLU A 137 14.14 14.24 -5.64
C GLU A 137 14.15 12.84 -6.23
N ASN A 138 12.97 12.27 -6.40
CA ASN A 138 12.84 10.91 -6.91
C ASN A 138 11.64 10.82 -7.86
N LEU A 139 11.75 9.90 -8.81
CA LEU A 139 10.68 9.51 -9.71
C LEU A 139 10.60 7.99 -9.73
N TRP A 140 9.39 7.47 -9.65
CA TRP A 140 9.09 6.06 -9.80
C TRP A 140 8.17 5.84 -10.98
N VAL A 141 8.44 4.78 -11.73
CA VAL A 141 7.51 4.21 -12.72
C VAL A 141 7.34 2.74 -12.39
N ASN A 142 6.09 2.32 -12.13
CA ASN A 142 5.74 0.96 -11.72
C ASN A 142 6.58 0.44 -10.54
N GLY A 143 6.81 1.32 -9.57
CA GLY A 143 7.58 1.01 -8.35
C GLY A 143 9.09 1.02 -8.50
N GLN A 144 9.62 1.24 -9.71
CA GLN A 144 11.07 1.32 -9.94
C GLN A 144 11.52 2.78 -9.95
N VAL A 145 12.58 3.09 -9.20
CA VAL A 145 13.22 4.41 -9.25
C VAL A 145 13.83 4.59 -10.65
N VAL A 146 13.52 5.70 -11.30
CA VAL A 146 14.03 6.05 -12.62
C VAL A 146 14.59 7.46 -12.63
N THR A 147 15.47 7.72 -13.59
CA THR A 147 15.94 9.07 -13.90
C THR A 147 14.78 9.87 -14.51
N MET A 148 14.47 11.03 -13.93
CA MET A 148 13.46 11.98 -14.45
C MET A 148 13.76 12.41 -15.88
N SER A 149 15.04 12.59 -16.23
CA SER A 149 15.43 12.77 -17.63
C SER A 149 15.60 11.42 -18.32
N GLY A 150 14.67 11.04 -19.20
CA GLY A 150 14.80 9.85 -20.04
C GLY A 150 13.83 8.71 -19.71
N ALA A 151 13.12 8.76 -18.59
CA ALA A 151 12.04 7.81 -18.32
C ALA A 151 10.83 8.09 -19.23
N GLY A 152 10.36 7.05 -19.93
CA GLY A 152 9.14 7.08 -20.71
C GLY A 152 7.99 6.33 -20.02
N LEU A 153 6.77 6.56 -20.51
CA LEU A 153 5.62 5.72 -20.21
C LEU A 153 5.61 4.50 -21.14
N SER A 154 4.92 3.44 -20.72
CA SER A 154 4.94 2.13 -21.38
C SER A 154 4.17 2.09 -22.71
N GLY A 155 3.34 3.09 -23.01
CA GLY A 155 2.32 3.01 -24.07
C GLY A 155 0.99 2.45 -23.56
N ASP A 156 0.93 1.97 -22.31
CA ASP A 156 -0.26 1.47 -21.65
C ASP A 156 -0.50 2.26 -20.33
N TYR A 157 -1.13 1.65 -19.32
CA TYR A 157 -1.25 2.23 -17.98
C TYR A 157 -0.02 1.99 -17.12
N ASP A 158 0.46 3.05 -16.48
CA ASP A 158 1.58 3.05 -15.54
C ASP A 158 1.19 3.71 -14.21
N MET A 159 1.79 3.24 -13.12
CA MET A 159 1.82 3.97 -11.86
C MET A 159 3.08 4.84 -11.84
N VAL A 160 2.90 6.16 -11.74
CA VAL A 160 3.97 7.14 -11.67
C VAL A 160 3.93 7.81 -10.30
N ALA A 161 5.07 8.02 -9.67
CA ALA A 161 5.17 8.78 -8.43
C ALA A 161 6.37 9.71 -8.45
N THR A 162 6.27 10.87 -7.81
CA THR A 162 7.43 11.76 -7.63
C THR A 162 7.45 12.38 -6.25
N THR A 163 8.67 12.61 -5.74
CA THR A 163 8.93 13.46 -4.59
C THR A 163 9.91 14.56 -4.96
N LEU A 164 9.65 15.76 -4.44
CA LEU A 164 10.39 16.98 -4.71
C LEU A 164 11.08 17.46 -3.42
N ASP A 165 12.17 18.21 -3.57
CA ASP A 165 13.03 18.61 -2.43
C ASP A 165 12.45 19.76 -1.58
N GLY A 166 11.29 20.30 -1.98
CA GLY A 166 10.63 21.43 -1.31
C GLY A 166 11.35 22.78 -1.48
N SER A 167 12.50 22.84 -2.16
CA SER A 167 13.26 24.08 -2.38
C SER A 167 12.67 24.96 -3.48
N ARG A 168 11.74 24.40 -4.26
CA ARG A 168 11.12 25.03 -5.42
C ARG A 168 9.61 25.01 -5.29
N ASP A 169 8.99 26.06 -5.84
CA ASP A 169 7.55 26.26 -5.78
C ASP A 169 6.85 25.59 -6.97
N PHE A 170 6.69 24.26 -6.90
CA PHE A 170 5.94 23.50 -7.89
C PHE A 170 4.45 23.79 -7.78
N ARG A 171 3.85 24.11 -8.93
CA ARG A 171 2.45 24.53 -9.02
C ARG A 171 1.70 23.78 -10.10
N ALA A 172 0.44 23.47 -9.82
CA ALA A 172 -0.48 22.89 -10.78
C ALA A 172 -1.89 23.44 -10.58
N SER A 173 -2.64 23.55 -11.68
CA SER A 173 -4.03 24.00 -11.67
C SER A 173 -4.88 23.38 -12.77
N ALA A 174 -4.40 22.35 -13.49
CA ALA A 174 -5.19 21.72 -14.54
C ALA A 174 -4.78 20.27 -14.81
N PHE A 175 -5.70 19.53 -15.44
CA PHE A 175 -5.41 18.27 -16.11
C PHE A 175 -5.51 18.44 -17.62
N GLY A 176 -4.57 17.84 -18.36
CA GLY A 176 -4.59 17.80 -19.82
C GLY A 176 -4.34 19.15 -20.49
N ARG A 177 -3.71 20.11 -19.80
CA ARG A 177 -3.42 21.44 -20.37
C ARG A 177 -2.23 22.12 -19.75
N VAL A 178 -1.36 22.67 -20.60
CA VAL A 178 -0.33 23.63 -20.21
C VAL A 178 -0.70 24.98 -20.82
N ASN A 179 -0.98 26.00 -19.99
CA ASN A 179 -1.35 27.32 -20.50
C ASN A 179 -0.13 28.03 -21.13
N GLY A 180 -0.36 28.83 -22.17
CA GLY A 180 0.71 29.43 -22.98
C GLY A 180 1.34 28.50 -24.01
N GLN A 181 0.84 27.26 -24.14
CA GLN A 181 1.22 26.33 -25.20
C GLN A 181 0.09 26.18 -26.23
N PRO A 182 0.41 26.04 -27.53
CA PRO A 182 -0.57 25.75 -28.58
C PRO A 182 -1.48 24.56 -28.29
N ASP A 183 -2.65 24.54 -28.93
CA ASP A 183 -3.70 23.54 -28.64
C ASP A 183 -3.28 22.09 -28.81
N ARG A 184 -2.30 21.86 -29.71
CA ARG A 184 -1.64 20.57 -29.91
C ARG A 184 -0.94 19.99 -28.67
N TYR A 185 -0.82 20.72 -27.56
CA TYR A 185 -0.18 20.27 -26.32
C TYR A 185 -1.19 19.93 -25.20
N GLN A 186 -2.48 19.91 -25.52
CA GLN A 186 -3.53 19.52 -24.58
C GLN A 186 -4.03 18.11 -24.84
N GLY A 187 -4.70 17.50 -23.87
CA GLY A 187 -5.08 16.09 -23.92
C GLY A 187 -3.87 15.15 -23.85
N GLY A 188 -4.00 14.00 -24.50
CA GLY A 188 -2.96 12.98 -24.65
C GLY A 188 -2.84 11.99 -23.51
N GLN A 189 -3.61 12.15 -22.43
CA GLN A 189 -3.52 11.30 -21.24
C GLN A 189 -4.85 10.68 -20.85
N ARG A 190 -4.77 9.52 -20.21
CA ARG A 190 -5.90 8.92 -19.48
C ARG A 190 -5.56 8.90 -18.00
N LEU A 191 -6.45 9.42 -17.15
CA LEU A 191 -6.21 9.48 -15.71
C LEU A 191 -7.16 8.55 -14.96
N CYS A 192 -6.58 7.59 -14.25
CA CYS A 192 -7.31 6.67 -13.38
C CYS A 192 -7.45 7.25 -11.97
N GLU A 193 -6.34 7.61 -11.33
CA GLU A 193 -6.32 8.23 -10.00
C GLU A 193 -5.09 9.13 -9.88
N VAL A 194 -5.26 10.32 -9.29
CA VAL A 194 -4.18 11.28 -9.05
C VAL A 194 -4.26 11.80 -7.62
N ILE A 195 -3.13 11.78 -6.91
CA ILE A 195 -3.00 12.24 -5.53
C ILE A 195 -1.85 13.23 -5.43
N VAL A 196 -2.14 14.46 -5.03
CA VAL A 196 -1.21 15.58 -4.92
C VAL A 196 -1.00 15.91 -3.45
N TYR A 197 0.26 16.15 -3.03
CA TYR A 197 0.64 16.53 -1.67
C TYR A 197 1.49 17.80 -1.68
N THR A 198 1.26 18.67 -0.70
CA THR A 198 2.08 19.88 -0.45
C THR A 198 2.99 19.73 0.77
N ASN A 199 2.81 18.66 1.56
CA ASN A 199 3.69 18.25 2.64
C ASN A 199 4.73 17.24 2.15
N ALA A 200 5.90 17.24 2.79
CA ALA A 200 6.89 16.18 2.62
C ALA A 200 6.31 14.86 3.15
N LEU A 201 6.41 13.80 2.35
CA LEU A 201 6.01 12.45 2.76
C LEU A 201 7.23 11.69 3.28
N THR A 202 7.02 10.90 4.32
CA THR A 202 7.99 9.91 4.78
C THR A 202 8.17 8.81 3.73
N THR A 203 9.29 8.09 3.79
CA THR A 203 9.50 6.88 2.98
C THR A 203 8.30 5.96 3.08
N GLN A 204 7.81 5.64 4.27
CA GLN A 204 6.67 4.74 4.44
C GLN A 204 5.39 5.25 3.76
N GLN A 205 5.10 6.55 3.84
CA GLN A 205 3.92 7.13 3.19
C GLN A 205 3.99 7.06 1.66
N ILE A 206 5.17 7.31 1.09
CA ILE A 206 5.42 7.13 -0.34
C ILE A 206 5.18 5.67 -0.71
N GLN A 207 5.65 4.77 0.14
CA GLN A 207 5.53 3.34 -0.08
C GLN A 207 4.07 2.88 -0.05
N ASP A 208 3.35 3.19 1.03
CA ASP A 208 1.95 2.79 1.20
C ASP A 208 1.05 3.33 0.07
N THR A 209 1.32 4.54 -0.41
CA THR A 209 0.58 5.15 -1.52
C THR A 209 0.80 4.41 -2.83
N GLN A 210 2.05 4.09 -3.18
CA GLN A 210 2.37 3.27 -4.36
C GLN A 210 1.70 1.89 -4.29
N ALA A 211 1.79 1.22 -3.14
CA ALA A 211 1.21 -0.10 -2.96
C ALA A 211 -0.32 -0.10 -3.05
N TYR A 212 -0.97 0.92 -2.49
CA TYR A 212 -2.41 1.13 -2.61
C TYR A 212 -2.83 1.26 -4.07
N LEU A 213 -2.18 2.16 -4.84
CA LEU A 213 -2.51 2.38 -6.25
C LEU A 213 -2.26 1.11 -7.08
N HIS A 214 -1.14 0.44 -6.84
CA HIS A 214 -0.77 -0.77 -7.58
C HIS A 214 -1.75 -1.93 -7.31
N LYS A 215 -2.15 -2.11 -6.04
CA LYS A 215 -3.14 -3.12 -5.66
C LYS A 215 -4.51 -2.85 -6.27
N LYS A 216 -4.97 -1.59 -6.19
CA LYS A 216 -6.30 -1.19 -6.67
C LYS A 216 -6.40 -1.32 -8.18
N TRP A 217 -5.48 -0.69 -8.90
CA TRP A 217 -5.59 -0.52 -10.35
C TRP A 217 -5.03 -1.71 -11.13
N PHE A 218 -3.98 -2.36 -10.64
CA PHE A 218 -3.31 -3.45 -11.36
C PHE A 218 -3.58 -4.83 -10.75
N GLY A 219 -4.27 -4.90 -9.60
CA GLY A 219 -4.56 -6.16 -8.90
C GLY A 219 -3.31 -6.84 -8.32
N ARG A 220 -2.19 -6.14 -8.25
CA ARG A 220 -0.86 -6.69 -7.91
C ARG A 220 -0.34 -6.10 -6.61
N ASP A 221 0.15 -6.95 -5.72
CA ASP A 221 0.92 -6.51 -4.57
C ASP A 221 2.31 -6.03 -5.01
N MET A 222 2.79 -4.94 -4.43
CA MET A 222 4.13 -4.39 -4.70
C MET A 222 5.18 -5.13 -3.83
N PRO A 223 6.24 -5.72 -4.40
CA PRO A 223 7.27 -6.42 -3.63
C PRO A 223 7.93 -5.51 -2.59
N GLY A 224 7.83 -5.87 -1.31
CA GLY A 224 8.36 -5.10 -0.17
C GLY A 224 7.35 -4.15 0.49
N TYR A 225 6.08 -4.17 0.05
CA TYR A 225 5.07 -3.18 0.43
C TYR A 225 3.74 -3.85 0.79
N GLY A 226 3.30 -3.61 2.01
CA GLY A 226 2.18 -4.26 2.69
C GLY A 226 2.49 -4.31 4.18
N ALA A 227 1.47 -4.36 5.05
CA ALA A 227 1.69 -4.53 6.49
C ALA A 227 2.68 -5.69 6.67
N GLY A 228 3.86 -5.42 7.24
CA GLY A 228 4.93 -6.41 7.34
C GLY A 228 4.35 -7.69 7.92
N LYS A 229 4.21 -8.72 7.08
CA LYS A 229 3.83 -10.04 7.52
C LYS A 229 5.10 -10.84 7.63
N VAL A 230 5.45 -11.21 8.85
CA VAL A 230 6.48 -12.22 9.07
C VAL A 230 5.77 -13.52 9.39
N ASP A 231 5.73 -14.40 8.39
CA ASP A 231 5.00 -15.68 8.47
C ASP A 231 5.57 -16.61 9.54
N LEU A 232 6.87 -16.51 9.81
CA LEU A 232 7.52 -17.29 10.86
C LEU A 232 8.79 -16.61 11.37
N LEU A 233 8.80 -16.23 12.65
CA LEU A 233 10.05 -16.00 13.39
C LEU A 233 10.31 -17.21 14.29
N THR A 234 11.39 -17.94 14.00
CA THR A 234 11.93 -18.98 14.88
C THR A 234 13.16 -18.46 15.61
N THR A 235 13.15 -18.52 16.93
CA THR A 235 14.35 -18.35 17.77
C THR A 235 14.76 -19.70 18.35
N ALA A 236 16.06 -19.99 18.34
CA ALA A 236 16.62 -21.07 19.16
C ALA A 236 16.63 -20.65 20.64
N SER A 237 16.70 -21.61 21.55
CA SER A 237 16.79 -21.35 22.99
C SER A 237 17.92 -20.36 23.31
N GLY A 238 17.59 -19.26 24.00
CA GLY A 238 18.52 -18.19 24.34
C GLY A 238 18.82 -17.16 23.24
N ALA A 239 18.26 -17.28 22.03
CA ALA A 239 18.45 -16.30 20.95
C ALA A 239 17.50 -15.09 21.09
N ASN A 240 17.96 -13.92 20.66
CA ASN A 240 17.17 -12.70 20.60
C ASN A 240 16.67 -12.47 19.16
N ALA A 241 15.37 -12.27 18.98
CA ALA A 241 14.79 -11.74 17.75
C ALA A 241 14.36 -10.29 17.96
N ARG A 242 14.55 -9.45 16.95
CA ARG A 242 14.11 -8.04 16.97
C ARG A 242 13.20 -7.79 15.77
N ILE A 243 12.06 -7.17 15.99
CA ILE A 243 11.02 -6.93 14.98
C ILE A 243 10.52 -5.49 15.08
N GLY A 244 10.29 -4.85 13.93
CA GLY A 244 9.78 -3.49 13.91
C GLY A 244 9.89 -2.85 12.53
N GLN A 245 9.11 -1.78 12.35
CA GLN A 245 9.03 -0.95 11.15
C GLN A 245 8.60 0.44 11.61
N ALA A 246 9.20 1.47 11.05
CA ALA A 246 8.75 2.83 11.29
C ALA A 246 7.40 3.05 10.56
N GLY A 247 6.32 3.33 11.29
CA GLY A 247 5.01 3.61 10.68
C GLY A 247 3.80 3.31 11.57
N ALA A 248 2.63 3.78 11.13
CA ALA A 248 1.36 3.63 11.85
C ALA A 248 0.68 2.26 11.65
N GLN A 249 1.06 1.50 10.63
CA GLN A 249 0.44 0.19 10.35
C GLN A 249 1.08 -0.92 11.21
N PRO A 250 0.27 -1.74 11.92
CA PRO A 250 0.82 -2.83 12.71
C PRO A 250 1.47 -3.92 11.86
N ILE A 251 2.64 -4.41 12.27
CA ILE A 251 3.25 -5.65 11.74
C ILE A 251 2.47 -6.84 12.29
N GLU A 252 2.14 -7.81 11.44
CA GLU A 252 1.58 -9.09 11.86
C GLU A 252 2.67 -10.15 11.85
N ALA A 253 2.95 -10.76 13.01
CA ALA A 253 3.94 -11.82 13.12
C ALA A 253 3.34 -13.06 13.79
N ARG A 254 3.58 -14.22 13.18
CA ARG A 254 3.43 -15.51 13.87
C ARG A 254 4.78 -15.85 14.52
N TYR A 255 4.78 -15.90 15.84
CA TYR A 255 5.98 -16.12 16.63
C TYR A 255 5.92 -17.52 17.24
N VAL A 256 6.88 -18.38 16.87
CA VAL A 256 6.99 -19.74 17.41
C VAL A 256 8.27 -19.78 18.24
N THR A 257 8.12 -19.88 19.56
CA THR A 257 9.25 -19.82 20.49
C THR A 257 9.76 -21.22 20.79
N HIS A 258 11.08 -21.39 20.85
CA HIS A 258 11.73 -22.47 21.60
C HIS A 258 12.56 -21.86 22.76
N GLY A 259 12.00 -20.87 23.49
CA GLY A 259 12.65 -20.25 24.65
C GLY A 259 13.54 -19.01 24.38
N GLY A 260 13.34 -18.29 23.27
CA GLY A 260 14.06 -17.04 22.95
C GLY A 260 13.35 -15.74 23.39
N ASN A 261 14.04 -14.60 23.29
CA ASN A 261 13.49 -13.28 23.62
C ASN A 261 13.02 -12.54 22.36
N LEU A 262 11.97 -11.71 22.49
CA LEU A 262 11.50 -10.80 21.43
C LEU A 262 11.68 -9.33 21.84
N ALA A 263 12.34 -8.54 20.99
CA ALA A 263 12.45 -7.10 21.12
C ALA A 263 11.64 -6.38 20.03
N VAL A 264 10.84 -5.39 20.42
CA VAL A 264 10.06 -4.55 19.48
C VAL A 264 10.71 -3.18 19.36
N MET A 265 11.02 -2.79 18.13
CA MET A 265 11.71 -1.52 17.84
C MET A 265 10.86 -0.31 18.27
N ALA A 266 11.55 0.78 18.64
CA ALA A 266 10.92 2.03 19.04
C ALA A 266 9.88 2.51 18.01
N GLY A 267 8.74 3.00 18.49
CA GLY A 267 7.65 3.53 17.65
C GLY A 267 6.89 2.49 16.80
N SER A 268 7.22 1.20 16.87
CA SER A 268 6.52 0.15 16.13
C SER A 268 5.25 -0.31 16.85
N THR A 269 4.21 -0.67 16.09
CA THR A 269 3.08 -1.47 16.60
C THR A 269 3.14 -2.88 16.03
N VAL A 270 3.11 -3.91 16.87
CA VAL A 270 3.17 -5.32 16.42
C VAL A 270 2.00 -6.11 16.99
N LYS A 271 1.29 -6.84 16.12
CA LYS A 271 0.32 -7.87 16.49
C LYS A 271 1.02 -9.22 16.48
N VAL A 272 1.16 -9.83 17.64
CA VAL A 272 1.83 -11.13 17.78
C VAL A 272 0.81 -12.22 18.03
N LYS A 273 0.88 -13.28 17.22
CA LYS A 273 0.25 -14.57 17.52
C LYS A 273 1.34 -15.53 17.97
N ALA A 274 1.33 -15.89 19.25
CA ALA A 274 2.26 -16.86 19.83
C ALA A 274 1.54 -18.19 20.08
N ASP A 275 2.20 -19.29 19.74
CA ASP A 275 1.69 -20.65 20.00
C ASP A 275 2.03 -21.12 21.44
N GLU A 276 2.92 -20.40 22.15
CA GLU A 276 3.32 -20.64 23.56
C GLU A 276 3.49 -19.32 24.36
N ALA A 277 3.72 -19.43 25.67
CA ALA A 277 4.00 -18.28 26.53
C ALA A 277 5.36 -17.63 26.18
N LEU A 278 5.37 -16.30 26.00
CA LEU A 278 6.60 -15.55 25.76
C LEU A 278 7.38 -15.39 27.09
N PRO A 279 8.59 -15.97 27.23
CA PRO A 279 9.34 -15.89 28.49
C PRO A 279 9.86 -14.47 28.79
N LYS A 280 10.12 -13.65 27.76
CA LYS A 280 10.50 -12.24 27.90
C LYS A 280 10.16 -11.42 26.65
N LEU A 281 9.49 -10.29 26.85
CA LEU A 281 9.17 -9.28 25.84
C LEU A 281 9.83 -7.95 26.22
N THR A 282 10.67 -7.42 25.34
CA THR A 282 11.31 -6.11 25.52
C THR A 282 10.68 -5.10 24.56
N LEU A 283 10.22 -3.97 25.10
CA LEU A 283 9.67 -2.85 24.33
C LEU A 283 10.64 -1.68 24.40
N GLU A 284 11.04 -1.15 23.25
CA GLU A 284 11.74 0.13 23.18
C GLU A 284 10.75 1.30 23.32
N ASP A 285 11.26 2.51 23.52
CA ASP A 285 10.42 3.68 23.78
C ASP A 285 9.36 3.91 22.67
N GLY A 286 8.12 4.15 23.09
CA GLY A 286 6.98 4.31 22.19
C GLY A 286 6.49 3.04 21.45
N ALA A 287 7.10 1.87 21.66
CA ALA A 287 6.64 0.61 21.05
C ALA A 287 5.32 0.10 21.66
N LYS A 288 4.47 -0.52 20.83
CA LYS A 288 3.18 -1.09 21.23
C LYS A 288 3.07 -2.55 20.77
N VAL A 289 2.61 -3.44 21.65
CA VAL A 289 2.31 -4.84 21.30
C VAL A 289 0.86 -5.17 21.61
N VAL A 290 0.17 -5.75 20.63
CA VAL A 290 -1.18 -6.29 20.80
C VAL A 290 -1.09 -7.81 20.80
N LEU A 291 -1.32 -8.41 21.96
CA LEU A 291 -1.34 -9.86 22.13
C LEU A 291 -2.76 -10.39 21.87
N LYS A 292 -2.91 -11.30 20.91
CA LYS A 292 -4.11 -12.14 20.82
C LYS A 292 -3.77 -13.51 21.39
N ALA A 293 -3.97 -13.68 22.69
CA ALA A 293 -3.88 -15.00 23.31
C ALA A 293 -5.01 -15.90 22.77
N ARG A 294 -4.69 -17.14 22.42
CA ARG A 294 -5.71 -18.19 22.29
C ARG A 294 -6.30 -18.38 23.68
N LYS A 295 -7.57 -18.02 23.88
CA LYS A 295 -8.27 -18.26 25.14
C LYS A 295 -8.43 -19.79 25.28
N ILE A 296 -7.55 -20.43 26.03
CA ILE A 296 -7.77 -21.79 26.48
C ILE A 296 -8.96 -21.71 27.45
N PRO A 297 -10.08 -22.43 27.20
CA PRO A 297 -11.18 -22.47 28.15
C PRO A 297 -10.63 -22.87 29.52
N PRO A 298 -11.08 -22.24 30.62
CA PRO A 298 -10.74 -22.76 31.94
C PRO A 298 -11.15 -24.23 32.00
N ALA A 299 -10.35 -25.04 32.69
CA ALA A 299 -10.66 -26.44 32.90
C ALA A 299 -12.12 -26.59 33.39
N PRO A 300 -12.89 -27.54 32.86
CA PRO A 300 -14.25 -27.77 33.32
C PRO A 300 -14.25 -28.03 34.84
N ALA A 301 -15.26 -27.53 35.55
CA ALA A 301 -15.41 -27.77 36.97
C ALA A 301 -15.46 -29.28 37.25
N LEU A 302 -14.74 -29.70 38.30
CA LEU A 302 -14.57 -31.11 38.69
C LEU A 302 -15.82 -31.74 39.34
N GLU A 303 -16.91 -30.98 39.51
CA GLU A 303 -18.12 -31.47 40.19
C GLU A 303 -18.82 -32.56 39.37
N GLY A 304 -18.59 -33.82 39.74
CA GLY A 304 -19.22 -34.99 39.14
C GLY A 304 -18.43 -35.64 37.98
N ASN A 305 -17.26 -35.11 37.61
CA ASN A 305 -16.45 -35.70 36.53
C ASN A 305 -15.60 -36.86 37.05
N ILE A 306 -15.96 -38.08 36.68
CA ILE A 306 -15.31 -39.32 37.13
C ILE A 306 -13.99 -39.58 36.37
N LEU A 307 -13.83 -38.98 35.19
CA LEU A 307 -12.66 -39.14 34.31
C LEU A 307 -12.34 -37.82 33.58
N TRP A 308 -11.15 -37.29 33.81
CA TRP A 308 -10.59 -36.16 33.06
C TRP A 308 -9.18 -36.52 32.59
N LEU A 309 -9.04 -36.59 31.27
CA LEU A 309 -7.81 -36.92 30.56
C LEU A 309 -7.44 -35.71 29.69
N ASP A 310 -6.20 -35.22 29.80
CA ASP A 310 -5.68 -34.09 29.03
C ASP A 310 -4.42 -34.51 28.26
N ALA A 311 -4.50 -34.53 26.93
CA ALA A 311 -3.44 -35.05 26.08
C ALA A 311 -2.35 -34.00 25.82
N SER A 312 -2.64 -32.74 26.15
CA SER A 312 -1.70 -31.63 26.04
C SER A 312 -0.60 -31.68 27.11
N ARG A 313 -0.78 -32.51 28.16
CA ARG A 313 0.12 -32.60 29.31
C ARG A 313 0.88 -33.91 29.27
N GLU A 314 2.13 -33.86 28.85
CA GLU A 314 2.97 -35.04 28.74
C GLU A 314 3.16 -35.74 30.10
N GLU A 315 3.19 -34.98 31.20
CA GLU A 315 3.35 -35.49 32.55
C GLU A 315 2.17 -36.33 33.06
N ASP A 316 1.04 -36.28 32.36
CA ASP A 316 -0.13 -37.09 32.65
C ASP A 316 0.00 -38.49 32.03
N PHE A 317 1.01 -38.76 31.20
CA PHE A 317 1.25 -40.09 30.63
C PHE A 317 2.33 -40.86 31.38
N ILE A 318 2.15 -42.18 31.46
CA ILE A 318 3.22 -43.13 31.80
C ILE A 318 3.53 -43.92 30.54
N PHE A 319 4.74 -43.71 30.02
CA PHE A 319 5.19 -44.36 28.80
C PHE A 319 5.77 -45.75 29.07
N GLY A 320 5.71 -46.61 28.06
CA GLY A 320 6.53 -47.81 27.95
C GLY A 320 7.77 -47.49 27.12
N ASP A 321 8.01 -48.28 26.08
CA ASP A 321 9.09 -48.02 25.14
C ASP A 321 8.72 -46.89 24.17
N GLY A 322 9.53 -45.84 24.14
CA GLY A 322 9.33 -44.68 23.27
C GLY A 322 8.01 -43.96 23.52
N ALA A 323 7.26 -43.70 22.46
CA ALA A 323 5.99 -42.96 22.52
C ALA A 323 4.78 -43.80 22.98
N VAL A 324 4.99 -45.08 23.30
CA VAL A 324 3.91 -46.00 23.69
C VAL A 324 3.35 -45.63 25.05
N VAL A 325 2.04 -45.41 25.13
CA VAL A 325 1.33 -45.03 26.35
C VAL A 325 0.82 -46.27 27.09
N ASN A 326 1.40 -46.53 28.27
CA ASN A 326 0.95 -47.59 29.18
C ASN A 326 -0.20 -47.12 30.09
N THR A 327 -0.18 -45.86 30.49
CA THR A 327 -1.21 -45.27 31.35
C THR A 327 -1.39 -43.79 31.02
N TRP A 328 -2.63 -43.30 31.08
CA TRP A 328 -2.93 -41.87 31.04
C TRP A 328 -3.73 -41.49 32.29
N ARG A 329 -3.11 -40.61 33.08
CA ARG A 329 -3.52 -40.23 34.43
C ARG A 329 -4.79 -39.41 34.40
N ASN A 330 -5.75 -39.85 35.20
CA ASN A 330 -6.97 -39.12 35.46
C ASN A 330 -6.73 -37.95 36.42
N ARG A 331 -7.05 -36.74 35.99
CA ARG A 331 -6.96 -35.52 36.82
C ARG A 331 -8.21 -35.27 37.68
N GLY A 332 -9.29 -36.03 37.46
CA GLY A 332 -10.56 -35.89 38.17
C GLY A 332 -10.54 -36.31 39.64
N GLY A 333 -9.39 -36.76 40.17
CA GLY A 333 -9.24 -37.19 41.57
C GLY A 333 -9.94 -38.52 41.93
N GLY A 334 -10.66 -39.14 40.99
CA GLY A 334 -11.29 -40.45 41.14
C GLY A 334 -10.30 -41.62 40.98
N SER A 335 -10.72 -42.82 41.41
CA SER A 335 -9.91 -44.06 41.34
C SER A 335 -9.78 -44.64 39.93
N VAL A 336 -10.48 -44.08 38.94
CA VAL A 336 -10.45 -44.54 37.55
C VAL A 336 -9.18 -44.05 36.87
N GLN A 337 -8.37 -44.96 36.35
CA GLN A 337 -7.18 -44.68 35.53
C GLN A 337 -7.34 -45.41 34.19
N THR A 338 -6.80 -44.84 33.11
CA THR A 338 -6.75 -45.57 31.83
C THR A 338 -5.47 -46.37 31.75
N VAL A 339 -5.57 -47.69 31.55
CA VAL A 339 -4.43 -48.60 31.48
C VAL A 339 -4.54 -49.44 30.22
N THR A 340 -3.44 -49.61 29.49
CA THR A 340 -3.39 -50.42 28.28
C THR A 340 -2.85 -51.82 28.57
N THR A 341 -3.68 -52.86 28.41
CA THR A 341 -3.34 -54.27 28.74
C THR A 341 -3.14 -55.20 27.53
N GLY A 342 -3.28 -54.68 26.30
CA GLY A 342 -3.11 -55.44 25.05
C GLY A 342 -1.69 -55.39 24.45
N SER A 343 -1.42 -56.25 23.47
CA SER A 343 -0.16 -56.30 22.72
C SER A 343 0.02 -55.14 21.73
N VAL A 344 -1.09 -54.52 21.30
CA VAL A 344 -1.10 -53.29 20.51
C VAL A 344 -1.48 -52.14 21.44
N LYS A 345 -0.62 -51.12 21.53
CA LYS A 345 -0.75 -50.03 22.49
C LYS A 345 -0.85 -48.67 21.78
N PRO A 346 -1.60 -47.70 22.34
CA PRO A 346 -1.66 -46.35 21.77
C PRO A 346 -0.31 -45.66 21.91
N VAL A 347 0.01 -44.81 20.92
CA VAL A 347 1.21 -43.97 20.94
C VAL A 347 0.79 -42.51 21.03
N ARG A 348 1.53 -41.73 21.82
CA ARG A 348 1.39 -40.27 21.80
C ARG A 348 2.10 -39.75 20.56
N MET A 349 1.38 -39.03 19.72
CA MET A 349 1.96 -38.38 18.54
C MET A 349 1.91 -36.87 18.75
N GLN A 350 2.97 -36.20 18.31
CA GLN A 350 2.98 -34.75 18.14
C GLN A 350 2.95 -34.44 16.65
N ASP A 351 2.20 -33.42 16.25
CA ASP A 351 2.30 -32.90 14.89
C ASP A 351 3.64 -32.16 14.67
N GLU A 352 3.91 -31.75 13.43
CA GLU A 352 5.10 -30.96 13.07
C GLU A 352 5.18 -29.62 13.82
N GLN A 353 4.12 -29.23 14.53
CA GLN A 353 4.03 -28.03 15.36
C GLN A 353 4.11 -28.35 16.87
N GLY A 354 4.46 -29.59 17.26
CA GLY A 354 4.68 -30.01 18.64
C GLY A 354 3.40 -30.25 19.46
N ARG A 355 2.22 -30.27 18.83
CA ARG A 355 0.91 -30.34 19.50
C ARG A 355 0.38 -31.76 19.62
#